data_AF-A0A2U1D4D5-F1
#
_entry.id   AF-A0A2U1D4D5-F1
#
_cell.length_a   1.000
_cell.length_b   1.000
_cell.length_c   1.000
_cell.angle_alpha   90.00
_cell.angle_beta   90.00
_cell.angle_gamma   90.00
#
_symmetry.space_group_name_H-M   'P 1'
#
loop_
_entity.id
_entity.type
_entity.pdbx_description
1 polymer ?
#
loop_
_entity_poly.entity_id
_entity_poly.type
_entity_poly.pdbx_seq_one_letter_code
_entity_poly.pdbx_strand_id
1 'polypeptide(L)'
;MSKVLGFKSFTLPINGKDEKFSFNMRFSELLDEFVKGTNNGITFEVGLKMVMSKLIMEESPIALRDILLVANHAVGGKLTVKTLNDYFEEDGTDLDALSQMVITNLEETRFTSKVVAAVQKQAAAQ
;
A
#
# COMPACT_ATOMS: atom_id res chain seq x y z
N MET A 1 -20.27 0.55 -23.07
CA MET A 1 -19.68 -0.20 -21.93
C MET A 1 -18.32 0.43 -21.60
N SER A 2 -18.29 1.40 -20.68
CA SER A 2 -17.01 1.94 -20.19
C SER A 2 -16.32 0.87 -19.35
N LYS A 3 -15.19 0.36 -19.85
CA LYS A 3 -14.24 -0.35 -18.99
C LYS A 3 -13.86 0.61 -17.86
N VAL A 4 -14.17 0.24 -16.63
CA VAL A 4 -13.62 0.88 -15.44
C VAL A 4 -12.09 0.77 -15.58
N LEU A 5 -11.44 1.86 -15.95
CA LEU A 5 -10.00 1.98 -15.82
C LEU A 5 -9.75 1.98 -14.31
N GLY A 6 -9.35 0.83 -13.75
CA GLY A 6 -8.85 0.78 -12.38
C GLY A 6 -7.83 1.90 -12.19
N PHE A 7 -7.96 2.64 -11.09
CA PHE A 7 -7.15 3.82 -10.81
C PHE A 7 -5.65 3.46 -10.90
N LYS A 8 -5.03 3.74 -12.06
CA LYS A 8 -3.61 3.48 -12.28
C LYS A 8 -2.75 4.29 -11.30
N SER A 9 -3.27 5.40 -10.79
CA SER A 9 -2.64 6.26 -9.80
C SER A 9 -3.67 7.13 -9.09
N PHE A 10 -3.37 7.52 -7.86
CA PHE A 10 -4.11 8.52 -7.08
C PHE A 10 -3.13 9.56 -6.51
N THR A 11 -3.67 10.66 -5.98
CA THR A 11 -2.90 11.77 -5.43
C THR A 11 -3.41 12.10 -4.04
N LEU A 12 -2.49 12.42 -3.12
CA LEU A 12 -2.84 12.93 -1.79
C LEU A 12 -2.13 14.26 -1.53
N PRO A 13 -2.82 15.25 -0.92
CA PRO A 13 -2.17 16.44 -0.43
C PRO A 13 -1.37 16.08 0.84
N ILE A 14 -0.05 16.14 0.75
CA ILE A 14 0.87 15.84 1.86
C ILE A 14 1.81 17.04 2.02
N ASN A 15 1.83 17.65 3.20
CA ASN A 15 2.66 18.82 3.52
C ASN A 15 2.52 19.95 2.48
N GLY A 16 1.30 20.19 2.01
CA GLY A 16 0.98 21.23 1.00
C GLY A 16 1.43 20.90 -0.43
N LYS A 17 1.78 19.64 -0.72
CA LYS A 17 2.12 19.17 -2.07
C LYS A 17 1.23 18.01 -2.48
N ASP A 18 0.84 18.01 -3.75
CA ASP A 18 0.12 16.90 -4.37
C ASP A 18 1.10 15.76 -4.71
N GLU A 19 1.17 14.78 -3.82
CA GLU A 19 2.02 13.61 -3.97
C GLU A 19 1.29 12.51 -4.73
N LYS A 20 1.96 11.87 -5.69
CA LYS A 20 1.37 10.85 -6.55
C LYS A 20 1.72 9.44 -6.08
N PHE A 21 0.79 8.52 -6.23
CA PHE A 21 0.91 7.11 -5.83
C PHE A 21 0.41 6.19 -6.94
N SER A 22 0.98 4.99 -7.07
CA SER A 22 0.50 3.96 -8.00
C SER A 22 0.76 2.56 -7.49
N PHE A 23 -0.22 1.67 -7.62
CA PHE A 23 -0.10 0.24 -7.35
C PHE A 23 0.23 -0.55 -8.63
N ASN A 24 1.15 -0.03 -9.44
CA ASN A 24 1.60 -0.68 -10.67
C ASN A 24 2.51 -1.90 -10.39
N MET A 25 3.02 -2.57 -11.43
CA MET A 25 3.94 -3.70 -11.26
C MET A 25 5.19 -3.33 -10.45
N ARG A 26 5.72 -2.11 -10.65
CA ARG A 26 6.91 -1.64 -9.93
C ARG A 26 6.65 -1.49 -8.43
N PHE A 27 5.44 -1.13 -8.03
CA PHE A 27 5.04 -1.14 -6.63
C PHE A 27 5.13 -2.55 -6.02
N SER A 28 4.59 -3.57 -6.70
CA SER A 28 4.67 -4.95 -6.23
C SER A 28 6.12 -5.42 -6.06
N GLU A 29 6.96 -5.19 -7.07
CA GLU A 29 8.39 -5.50 -7.02
C GLU A 29 9.10 -4.82 -5.83
N LEU A 30 8.89 -3.50 -5.68
CA LEU A 30 9.53 -2.73 -4.61
C LEU A 30 9.05 -3.16 -3.23
N LEU A 31 7.78 -3.55 -3.07
CA LEU A 31 7.26 -3.98 -1.76
C LEU A 31 7.82 -5.36 -1.37
N ASP A 32 8.00 -6.26 -2.34
CA ASP A 32 8.69 -7.53 -2.12
C ASP A 32 10.20 -7.34 -1.83
N GLU A 33 10.85 -6.36 -2.46
CA GLU A 33 12.24 -5.98 -2.14
C GLU A 33 12.37 -5.32 -0.76
N PHE A 34 11.36 -4.53 -0.35
CA PHE A 34 11.35 -3.79 0.92
C PHE A 34 11.26 -4.75 2.12
N VAL A 35 10.53 -5.85 1.96
CA VAL A 35 10.35 -6.88 2.99
C VAL A 35 11.11 -8.13 2.59
N LYS A 36 12.44 -8.09 2.73
CA LYS A 36 13.28 -9.28 2.53
C LYS A 36 13.06 -10.30 3.64
N GLY A 37 12.10 -11.20 3.44
CA GLY A 37 12.00 -12.45 4.19
C GLY A 37 13.08 -13.41 3.70
N THR A 38 14.17 -13.58 4.46
CA THR A 38 15.14 -14.65 4.20
C THR A 38 14.74 -15.88 5.02
N ASN A 39 14.43 -16.98 4.33
CA ASN A 39 14.30 -18.29 4.96
C ASN A 39 15.21 -19.27 4.22
N ASN A 40 16.20 -19.84 4.90
CA ASN A 40 17.23 -20.71 4.33
C ASN A 40 17.95 -20.17 3.06
N GLY A 41 18.21 -18.85 2.99
CA GLY A 41 18.93 -18.24 1.87
C GLY A 41 18.13 -18.09 0.57
N ILE A 42 16.84 -18.46 0.57
CA ILE A 42 15.90 -18.20 -0.52
C ILE A 42 15.10 -16.94 -0.17
N THR A 43 15.16 -15.93 -1.02
CA THR A 43 14.30 -14.75 -0.94
C THR A 43 12.92 -15.14 -1.45
N PHE A 44 11.90 -15.07 -0.60
CA PHE A 44 10.53 -15.28 -1.04
C PHE A 44 9.85 -13.92 -1.31
N GLU A 45 9.09 -13.83 -2.40
CA GLU A 45 8.19 -12.71 -2.73
C GLU A 45 6.96 -12.75 -1.80
N VAL A 46 7.20 -12.56 -0.48
CA VAL A 46 6.16 -12.56 0.56
C VAL A 46 5.85 -11.16 1.08
N GLY A 47 6.61 -10.16 0.66
CA GLY A 47 6.47 -8.79 1.15
C GLY A 47 5.11 -8.22 0.86
N LEU A 48 4.61 -8.41 -0.37
CA LEU A 48 3.30 -7.95 -0.78
C LEU A 48 2.18 -8.50 0.08
N LYS A 49 2.12 -9.83 0.24
CA LYS A 49 1.10 -10.49 1.05
C LYS A 49 1.21 -10.12 2.53
N MET A 50 2.43 -10.06 3.06
CA MET A 50 2.67 -9.78 4.47
C MET A 50 2.22 -8.36 4.85
N VAL A 51 2.63 -7.36 4.08
CA VAL A 51 2.28 -5.96 4.36
C VAL A 51 0.78 -5.74 4.20
N MET A 52 0.15 -6.34 3.17
CA MET A 52 -1.30 -6.29 3.01
C MET A 52 -2.04 -6.96 4.18
N SER A 53 -1.53 -8.09 4.69
CA SER A 53 -2.14 -8.75 5.85
C SER A 53 -2.10 -7.86 7.08
N LYS A 54 -0.97 -7.20 7.34
CA LYS A 54 -0.84 -6.24 8.45
C LYS A 54 -1.75 -5.04 8.30
N LEU A 55 -1.94 -4.53 7.07
CA LEU A 55 -2.87 -3.43 6.83
C LEU A 55 -4.33 -3.86 7.06
N ILE A 56 -4.73 -4.99 6.47
CA ILE A 56 -6.15 -5.40 6.42
C ILE A 56 -6.62 -6.08 7.72
N MET A 57 -5.76 -6.86 8.38
CA MET A 57 -6.14 -7.68 9.54
C MET A 57 -5.76 -7.05 10.86
N GLU A 58 -4.63 -6.32 10.89
CA GLU A 58 -4.10 -5.70 12.11
C GLU A 58 -4.30 -4.18 12.12
N GLU A 59 -4.92 -3.62 11.07
CA GLU A 59 -5.16 -2.17 10.90
C GLU A 59 -3.88 -1.34 11.12
N SER A 60 -2.73 -1.89 10.69
CA SER A 60 -1.43 -1.36 11.07
C SER A 60 -1.11 -0.04 10.35
N PRO A 61 -0.95 1.09 11.06
CA PRO A 61 -0.55 2.37 10.44
C PRO A 61 0.87 2.31 9.86
N ILE A 62 1.73 1.44 10.40
CA ILE A 62 3.07 1.20 9.84
C ILE A 62 2.96 0.54 8.46
N ALA A 63 2.06 -0.44 8.30
CA ALA A 63 1.83 -1.08 7.01
C ALA A 63 1.23 -0.09 5.99
N LEU A 64 0.28 0.76 6.42
CA LEU A 64 -0.27 1.84 5.60
C LEU A 64 0.84 2.77 5.10
N ARG A 65 1.70 3.25 5.99
CA ARG A 65 2.84 4.11 5.66
C ARG A 65 3.76 3.47 4.63
N ASP A 66 4.15 2.22 4.86
CA ASP A 66 5.10 1.52 3.99
C ASP A 66 4.49 1.30 2.59
N ILE A 67 3.19 1.00 2.50
CA ILE A 67 2.46 0.93 1.23
C ILE A 67 2.49 2.29 0.51
N LEU A 68 2.16 3.38 1.20
CA LEU A 68 2.16 4.72 0.59
C LEU A 68 3.57 5.14 0.14
N LEU A 69 4.59 4.88 0.95
CA LEU A 69 5.98 5.17 0.63
C LEU A 69 6.40 4.47 -0.67
N VAL A 70 6.17 3.16 -0.74
CA VAL A 70 6.55 2.36 -1.91
C VAL A 70 5.71 2.72 -3.13
N ALA A 71 4.42 3.02 -2.97
CA ALA A 71 3.56 3.45 -4.07
C ALA A 71 3.95 4.81 -4.65
N ASN A 72 4.48 5.72 -3.82
CA ASN A 72 5.07 6.98 -4.28
C ASN A 72 6.39 6.75 -5.02
N HIS A 73 7.27 5.90 -4.49
CA HIS A 73 8.54 5.57 -5.14
C HIS A 73 8.35 4.83 -6.47
N ALA A 74 7.31 4.01 -6.59
CA ALA A 74 6.95 3.31 -7.82
C ALA A 74 6.58 4.24 -8.99
N VAL A 75 6.32 5.53 -8.72
CA VAL A 75 6.13 6.57 -9.74
C VAL A 75 7.25 7.60 -9.77
N GLY A 76 8.37 7.33 -9.11
CA GLY A 76 9.54 8.22 -9.05
C GLY A 76 9.43 9.35 -8.02
N GLY A 77 8.45 9.26 -7.11
CA GLY A 77 8.33 10.18 -5.99
C GLY A 77 9.46 10.01 -4.97
N LYS A 78 9.56 10.96 -4.04
CA LYS A 78 10.68 11.07 -3.08
C LYS A 78 10.20 11.24 -1.64
N LEU A 79 8.98 10.79 -1.34
CA LEU A 79 8.50 10.79 0.03
C LEU A 79 9.44 10.01 0.94
N THR A 80 9.51 10.45 2.19
CA THR A 80 10.30 9.80 3.23
C THR A 80 9.39 9.26 4.32
N VAL A 81 9.89 8.31 5.11
CA VAL A 81 9.19 7.82 6.32
C VAL A 81 8.83 8.99 7.23
N LYS A 82 9.75 9.95 7.44
CA LYS A 82 9.50 11.12 8.28
C LYS A 82 8.32 11.94 7.73
N THR A 83 8.30 12.22 6.43
CA THR A 83 7.23 13.01 5.81
C THR A 83 5.85 12.38 6.00
N LEU A 84 5.76 11.06 5.85
CA LEU A 84 4.50 10.34 6.05
C LEU A 84 4.10 10.23 7.53
N ASN A 85 5.07 10.05 8.43
CA ASN A 85 4.79 10.09 9.88
C ASN A 85 4.27 11.46 10.29
N ASP A 86 4.93 12.54 9.86
CA ASP A 86 4.49 13.91 10.14
C ASP A 86 3.04 14.10 9.66
N TYR A 87 2.73 13.66 8.43
CA TYR A 87 1.39 13.71 7.85
C TYR A 87 0.35 12.89 8.64
N PHE A 88 0.71 11.71 9.14
CA PHE A 88 -0.18 10.86 9.95
C PHE A 88 -0.45 11.45 11.33
N GLU A 89 0.47 12.24 11.86
CA GLU A 89 0.36 12.91 13.16
C GLU A 89 -0.34 14.29 13.07
N GLU A 90 -0.70 14.77 11.87
CA GLU A 90 -1.48 16.01 11.71
C GLU A 90 -2.91 15.84 12.25
N ASP A 91 -3.39 16.79 13.06
CA ASP A 91 -4.71 16.77 13.72
C ASP A 91 -5.91 16.59 12.76
N GLY A 92 -5.72 16.81 11.46
CA GLY A 92 -6.74 16.66 10.42
C GLY A 92 -6.69 15.34 9.64
N THR A 93 -5.72 14.47 9.91
CA THR A 93 -5.55 13.24 9.14
C THR A 93 -6.39 12.11 9.71
N ASP A 94 -7.43 11.72 8.97
CA ASP A 94 -8.26 10.56 9.28
C ASP A 94 -7.58 9.28 8.76
N LEU A 95 -6.87 8.58 9.65
CA LEU A 95 -6.12 7.37 9.31
C LEU A 95 -7.01 6.20 8.91
N ASP A 96 -8.24 6.13 9.43
CA ASP A 96 -9.19 5.06 9.10
C ASP A 96 -9.71 5.25 7.68
N ALA A 97 -10.12 6.48 7.35
CA ALA A 97 -10.55 6.84 6.00
C ALA A 97 -9.40 6.67 4.98
N LEU A 98 -8.18 7.07 5.35
CA LEU A 98 -7.00 6.89 4.51
C LEU A 98 -6.68 5.40 4.28
N SER A 99 -6.74 4.58 5.34
CA SER A 99 -6.54 3.13 5.26
C SER A 99 -7.57 2.50 4.33
N GLN A 100 -8.86 2.82 4.52
CA GLN A 100 -9.95 2.28 3.71
C GLN A 100 -9.80 2.66 2.24
N MET A 101 -9.45 3.93 1.95
CA MET A 101 -9.19 4.39 0.58
C MET A 101 -8.03 3.61 -0.05
N VAL A 102 -6.93 3.40 0.68
CA VAL A 102 -5.78 2.62 0.20
C VAL A 102 -6.19 1.17 -0.09
N ILE A 103 -6.93 0.51 0.81
CA ILE A 103 -7.42 -0.85 0.63
C ILE A 103 -8.29 -0.94 -0.64
N THR A 104 -9.25 -0.04 -0.81
CA THR A 104 -10.11 -0.02 -2.01
C THR A 104 -9.30 0.14 -3.30
N ASN A 105 -8.29 1.02 -3.31
CA ASN A 105 -7.42 1.16 -4.49
C ASN A 105 -6.60 -0.12 -4.75
N LEU A 106 -6.15 -0.84 -3.71
CA LEU A 106 -5.48 -2.13 -3.86
C LEU A 106 -6.43 -3.22 -4.38
N GLU A 107 -7.70 -3.21 -4.00
CA GLU A 107 -8.73 -4.14 -4.50
C GLU A 107 -9.06 -3.93 -5.97
N GLU A 108 -9.09 -2.68 -6.43
CA GLU A 108 -9.44 -2.34 -7.81
C GLU A 108 -8.26 -2.52 -8.79
N THR A 109 -7.04 -2.61 -8.25
CA THR A 109 -5.84 -2.69 -9.09
C THR A 109 -5.48 -4.13 -9.47
N ARG A 110 -5.30 -4.37 -10.77
CA ARG A 110 -5.05 -5.73 -11.33
C ARG A 110 -3.85 -6.49 -10.74
N PHE A 111 -2.86 -5.77 -10.20
CA PHE A 111 -1.62 -6.35 -9.70
C PHE A 111 -1.73 -6.77 -8.24
N THR A 112 -2.69 -6.22 -7.50
CA THR A 112 -2.83 -6.37 -6.05
C THR A 112 -4.15 -7.04 -5.66
N SER A 113 -5.19 -6.92 -6.49
CA SER A 113 -6.56 -7.35 -6.18
C SER A 113 -6.68 -8.81 -5.74
N LYS A 114 -5.95 -9.72 -6.39
CA LYS A 114 -5.93 -11.15 -6.03
C LYS A 114 -5.31 -11.40 -4.65
N VAL A 115 -4.30 -10.62 -4.27
CA VAL A 115 -3.65 -10.73 -2.96
C VAL A 115 -4.59 -10.19 -1.89
N VAL A 116 -5.23 -9.05 -2.12
CA VAL A 116 -6.23 -8.50 -1.20
C VAL A 116 -7.37 -9.49 -0.96
N ALA A 117 -7.96 -10.04 -2.02
CA ALA A 117 -9.02 -11.04 -1.89
C ALA A 117 -8.60 -12.28 -1.09
N ALA A 118 -7.34 -12.73 -1.27
CA ALA A 118 -6.80 -13.86 -0.51
C ALA A 118 -6.61 -13.52 0.98
N VAL A 119 -6.15 -12.32 1.30
CA VAL A 119 -5.99 -11.82 2.67
C VAL A 119 -7.33 -11.65 3.37
N GLN A 120 -8.32 -11.04 2.71
CA GLN A 120 -9.66 -10.88 3.27
C GLN A 120 -10.36 -12.21 3.54
N LYS A 121 -10.20 -13.18 2.62
CA LYS A 121 -10.69 -14.54 2.84
C LYS A 121 -10.04 -15.19 4.07
N GLN A 122 -8.76 -14.92 4.32
CA GLN A 122 -8.06 -15.40 5.51
C GLN A 122 -8.56 -14.70 6.78
N ALA A 123 -8.82 -13.40 6.71
CA ALA A 123 -9.37 -12.62 7.82
C ALA A 123 -10.77 -13.11 8.24
N ALA A 124 -11.65 -13.40 7.28
CA ALA A 124 -13.00 -13.91 7.54
C ALA A 124 -13.06 -15.36 8.06
N ALA A 125 -11.93 -16.07 8.05
CA ALA A 125 -11.83 -17.44 8.53
C ALA A 125 -11.27 -17.55 9.96
N GLN A 126 -10.94 -16.41 10.59
CA GLN A 126 -10.51 -16.31 11.99
C GLN A 126 -11.68 -15.90 12.89
#